data_AF-A0A3L7T2B9-F1
#
_entry.id   AF-A0A3L7T2B9-F1
#
_cell.length_a   1.000
_cell.length_b   1.000
_cell.length_c   1.000
_cell.angle_alpha   90.00
_cell.angle_beta   90.00
_cell.angle_gamma   90.00
#
_symmetry.space_group_name_H-M   'P 1'
#
loop_
_entity.id
_entity.type
_entity.pdbx_description
1 polymer ?
#
loop_
_entity_poly.entity_id
_entity_poly.type
_entity_poly.pdbx_seq_one_letter_code
_entity_poly.pdbx_strand_id
1 'polypeptide(L)'
;MEVRDFRVNMSESNNMNNGLISGLSKNPIVMNFGAFLMAVMFALTCGIISWRMGRPAMAYIIWSGSLAVFSAGVGFVLGNRNREETSPENALRIGLIFLGGGIGFATAILGLFLPLMQYSDIFGGGLAQWRKNPNTVLLCAALLFGGLALMFGSVMLAKNFEKSSVGLRRLLYGTNAFLTGMLLLTVLGVVNVLAYVPMGKLDFFNRTFDFTASGLYSISESTQNFLSNLKEPVKVYVLLPGNNLITVETETLLETFKTHSKNITWSSVSRDLDAQELAKLQEKYQIPDSLGLLVVYGNDQKPVYDFIKYPDLYSIPQQDPRNPNADSGSFQFLGEAQLIKTMTFLSEGKSQTGVFFTQGNGELSIDDKNPGSVAGIGTLYDETAKGNFKLDKITLDRNTKKIPQEADVLVMARPKFDPPPQAIDALRNYLRGTDGKKGHLLLLLDVEVE
;
A
#
# COMPACT_ATOMS: atom_id res chain seq x y z
N MET A 1 -19.48 -39.45 -0.79
CA MET A 1 -20.86 -39.98 -0.82
C MET A 1 -21.90 -38.90 -1.18
N GLU A 2 -21.49 -37.73 -1.72
CA GLU A 2 -22.35 -36.53 -1.80
C GLU A 2 -22.80 -36.12 -3.22
N VAL A 3 -22.46 -36.86 -4.27
CA VAL A 3 -22.84 -36.48 -5.64
C VAL A 3 -24.26 -36.93 -6.00
N ARG A 4 -24.83 -37.91 -5.28
CA ARG A 4 -26.20 -38.38 -5.51
C ARG A 4 -27.25 -37.46 -4.89
N ASP A 5 -27.03 -36.94 -3.68
CA ASP A 5 -28.00 -36.10 -2.98
C ASP A 5 -28.20 -34.72 -3.65
N PHE A 6 -27.17 -34.16 -4.27
CA PHE A 6 -27.31 -32.91 -5.03
C PHE A 6 -28.13 -33.08 -6.33
N ARG A 7 -28.03 -34.24 -7.00
CA ARG A 7 -28.86 -34.57 -8.17
C ARG A 7 -30.32 -34.81 -7.80
N VAL A 8 -30.58 -35.44 -6.66
CA VAL A 8 -31.95 -35.68 -6.17
C VAL A 8 -32.64 -34.36 -5.85
N ASN A 9 -31.98 -33.47 -5.11
CA ASN A 9 -32.51 -32.13 -4.77
C ASN A 9 -32.76 -31.25 -6.00
N MET A 10 -31.88 -31.28 -7.02
CA MET A 10 -32.14 -30.59 -8.28
C MET A 10 -33.31 -31.19 -9.06
N SER A 11 -33.51 -32.51 -9.02
CA SER A 11 -34.63 -33.16 -9.70
C SER A 11 -35.98 -32.84 -9.05
N GLU A 12 -36.03 -32.74 -7.71
CA GLU A 12 -37.23 -32.36 -6.96
C GLU A 12 -37.56 -30.87 -7.12
N SER A 13 -36.56 -29.98 -7.09
CA SER A 13 -36.75 -28.56 -7.40
C SER A 13 -37.23 -28.35 -8.84
N ASN A 14 -36.71 -29.10 -9.80
CA ASN A 14 -37.17 -29.07 -11.18
C ASN A 14 -38.60 -29.60 -11.33
N ASN A 15 -38.98 -30.67 -10.61
CA ASN A 15 -40.35 -31.18 -10.62
C ASN A 15 -41.35 -30.21 -9.96
N MET A 16 -40.97 -29.51 -8.87
CA MET A 16 -41.81 -28.48 -8.25
C MET A 16 -41.98 -27.23 -9.12
N ASN A 17 -40.89 -26.74 -9.74
CA ASN A 17 -40.96 -25.62 -10.69
C ASN A 17 -41.80 -25.98 -11.92
N ASN A 18 -41.70 -27.23 -12.40
CA ASN A 18 -42.55 -27.75 -13.47
C ASN A 18 -44.03 -27.80 -13.05
N GLY A 19 -44.34 -28.21 -11.82
CA GLY A 19 -45.71 -28.23 -11.28
C GLY A 19 -46.34 -26.84 -11.13
N LEU A 20 -45.60 -25.87 -10.60
CA LEU A 20 -46.06 -24.49 -10.44
C LEU A 20 -46.28 -23.79 -11.79
N ILE A 21 -45.32 -23.90 -12.72
CA ILE A 21 -45.41 -23.27 -14.04
C ILE A 21 -46.48 -23.95 -14.90
N SER A 22 -46.62 -25.28 -14.84
CA SER A 22 -47.69 -26.01 -15.54
C SER A 22 -49.08 -25.78 -14.93
N GLY A 23 -49.16 -25.52 -13.61
CA GLY A 23 -50.39 -25.11 -12.95
C GLY A 23 -50.83 -23.69 -13.36
N LEU A 24 -49.87 -22.76 -13.46
CA LEU A 24 -50.10 -21.38 -13.90
C LEU A 24 -50.36 -21.27 -15.41
N SER A 25 -49.74 -22.12 -16.24
CA SER A 25 -49.91 -22.09 -17.70
C SER A 25 -51.30 -22.59 -18.15
N LYS A 26 -51.99 -23.38 -17.32
CA LYS A 26 -53.39 -23.81 -17.57
C LYS A 26 -54.39 -22.65 -17.56
N ASN A 27 -54.07 -21.53 -16.90
CA ASN A 27 -54.93 -20.34 -16.83
C ASN A 27 -54.16 -19.08 -17.26
N PRO A 28 -54.01 -18.82 -18.57
CA PRO A 28 -53.27 -17.66 -19.08
C PRO A 28 -53.86 -16.30 -18.63
N ILE A 29 -55.13 -16.28 -18.19
CA ILE A 29 -55.78 -15.11 -17.57
C ILE A 29 -55.11 -14.72 -16.25
N VAL A 30 -54.66 -15.71 -15.45
CA VAL A 30 -54.02 -15.49 -14.14
C VAL A 30 -52.67 -14.77 -14.30
N MET A 31 -51.99 -14.98 -15.42
CA MET A 31 -50.69 -14.34 -15.70
C MET A 31 -50.85 -12.85 -16.05
N ASN A 32 -51.78 -12.50 -16.94
CA ASN A 32 -52.08 -11.10 -17.24
C ASN A 32 -52.52 -10.39 -15.95
N PHE A 33 -53.39 -11.05 -15.17
CA PHE A 33 -53.86 -10.53 -13.90
C PHE A 33 -52.71 -10.34 -12.89
N GLY A 34 -51.73 -11.24 -12.85
CA GLY A 34 -50.55 -11.10 -11.99
C GLY A 34 -49.67 -9.91 -12.36
N ALA A 35 -49.42 -9.67 -13.65
CA ALA A 35 -48.67 -8.50 -14.12
C ALA A 35 -49.41 -7.18 -13.84
N PHE A 36 -50.73 -7.15 -14.07
CA PHE A 36 -51.57 -6.00 -13.72
C PHE A 36 -51.66 -5.78 -12.21
N LEU A 37 -51.69 -6.84 -11.41
CA LEU A 37 -51.70 -6.74 -9.94
C LEU A 37 -50.37 -6.18 -9.42
N MET A 38 -49.24 -6.59 -9.99
CA MET A 38 -47.95 -5.96 -9.70
C MET A 38 -47.92 -4.48 -10.11
N ALA A 39 -48.49 -4.13 -11.26
CA ALA A 39 -48.60 -2.74 -11.68
C ALA A 39 -49.41 -1.89 -10.70
N VAL A 40 -50.56 -2.42 -10.23
CA VAL A 40 -51.39 -1.76 -9.21
C VAL A 40 -50.64 -1.63 -7.89
N MET A 41 -49.93 -2.67 -7.45
CA MET A 41 -49.10 -2.61 -6.24
C MET A 41 -48.02 -1.52 -6.35
N PHE A 42 -47.29 -1.44 -7.46
CA PHE A 42 -46.29 -0.39 -7.67
C PHE A 42 -46.92 1.01 -7.74
N ALA A 43 -48.08 1.16 -8.39
CA ALA A 43 -48.82 2.43 -8.42
C ALA A 43 -49.28 2.87 -7.01
N LEU A 44 -49.75 1.93 -6.18
CA LEU A 44 -50.11 2.20 -4.78
C LEU A 44 -48.87 2.59 -3.97
N THR A 45 -47.74 1.89 -4.13
CA THR A 45 -46.49 2.29 -3.45
C THR A 45 -46.03 3.69 -3.86
N CYS A 46 -46.16 4.04 -5.14
CA CYS A 46 -45.86 5.38 -5.65
C CYS A 46 -46.74 6.44 -4.97
N GLY A 47 -48.07 6.20 -4.89
CA GLY A 47 -49.01 7.08 -4.21
C GLY A 47 -48.71 7.25 -2.72
N ILE A 48 -48.38 6.16 -2.02
CA ILE A 48 -48.04 6.19 -0.59
C ILE A 48 -46.73 6.95 -0.33
N ILE A 49 -45.70 6.72 -1.16
CA ILE A 49 -44.40 7.40 -1.05
C ILE A 49 -44.57 8.90 -1.32
N SER A 50 -45.33 9.26 -2.35
CA SER A 50 -45.68 10.65 -2.68
C SER A 50 -46.39 11.35 -1.52
N TRP A 51 -47.34 10.66 -0.86
CA TRP A 51 -48.11 11.21 0.26
C TRP A 51 -47.30 11.33 1.56
N ARG A 52 -46.39 10.39 1.86
CA ARG A 52 -45.62 10.40 3.13
C ARG A 52 -44.34 11.22 3.09
N MET A 53 -43.62 11.24 1.97
CA MET A 53 -42.23 11.72 1.94
C MET A 53 -42.02 13.00 1.12
N GLY A 54 -42.98 13.45 0.30
CA GLY A 54 -42.89 14.71 -0.45
C GLY A 54 -41.70 14.80 -1.42
N ARG A 55 -41.16 16.02 -1.63
CA ARG A 55 -40.06 16.31 -2.60
C ARG A 55 -38.78 15.46 -2.44
N PRO A 56 -38.28 15.11 -1.25
CA PRO A 56 -37.06 14.31 -1.14
C PRO A 56 -37.21 12.86 -1.63
N ALA A 57 -38.42 12.36 -1.90
CA ALA A 57 -38.63 10.99 -2.40
C ALA A 57 -38.76 10.88 -3.94
N MET A 58 -38.35 11.90 -4.70
CA MET A 58 -38.52 11.94 -6.15
C MET A 58 -37.93 10.70 -6.86
N ALA A 59 -36.77 10.21 -6.42
CA ALA A 59 -36.14 9.00 -6.98
C ALA A 59 -37.02 7.74 -6.81
N TYR A 60 -37.62 7.56 -5.63
CA TYR A 60 -38.53 6.44 -5.35
C TYR A 60 -39.85 6.54 -6.09
N ILE A 61 -40.36 7.76 -6.30
CA ILE A 61 -41.59 8.02 -7.07
C ILE A 61 -41.36 7.70 -8.54
N ILE A 62 -40.24 8.16 -9.12
CA ILE A 62 -39.87 7.85 -10.52
C ILE A 62 -39.69 6.34 -10.68
N TRP A 63 -38.99 5.68 -9.75
CA TRP A 63 -38.80 4.22 -9.77
C TRP A 63 -40.12 3.45 -9.73
N SER A 64 -40.97 3.71 -8.73
CA SER A 64 -42.24 2.99 -8.55
C SER A 64 -43.25 3.30 -9.66
N GLY A 65 -43.31 4.54 -10.14
CA GLY A 65 -44.12 4.93 -11.29
C GLY A 65 -43.66 4.24 -12.59
N SER A 66 -42.35 4.19 -12.84
CA SER A 66 -41.80 3.50 -14.01
C SER A 66 -42.08 1.99 -13.97
N LEU A 67 -41.99 1.37 -12.79
CA LEU A 67 -42.32 -0.05 -12.61
C LEU A 67 -43.79 -0.37 -12.81
N ALA A 68 -44.69 0.54 -12.40
CA ALA A 68 -46.13 0.39 -12.64
C ALA A 68 -46.44 0.38 -14.13
N VAL A 69 -45.90 1.36 -14.88
CA VAL A 69 -46.08 1.45 -16.34
C VAL A 69 -45.46 0.25 -17.05
N PHE A 70 -44.23 -0.14 -16.66
CA PHE A 70 -43.55 -1.29 -17.24
C PHE A 70 -44.34 -2.59 -17.02
N SER A 71 -44.79 -2.84 -15.79
CA SER A 71 -45.55 -4.05 -15.45
C SER A 71 -46.89 -4.12 -16.19
N ALA A 72 -47.58 -2.97 -16.33
CA ALA A 72 -48.81 -2.88 -17.12
C ALA A 72 -48.55 -3.12 -18.61
N GLY A 73 -47.46 -2.58 -19.16
CA GLY A 73 -47.04 -2.80 -20.55
C GLY A 73 -46.72 -4.27 -20.83
N VAL A 74 -46.00 -4.94 -19.92
CA VAL A 74 -45.73 -6.39 -20.04
C VAL A 74 -47.04 -7.19 -19.96
N GLY A 75 -47.95 -6.83 -19.05
CA GLY A 75 -49.29 -7.44 -18.96
C GLY A 75 -50.11 -7.28 -20.24
N PHE A 76 -50.09 -6.09 -20.86
CA PHE A 76 -50.76 -5.82 -22.14
C PHE A 76 -50.18 -6.63 -23.29
N VAL A 77 -48.84 -6.68 -23.41
CA VAL A 77 -48.15 -7.44 -24.46
C VAL A 77 -48.40 -8.94 -24.32
N LEU A 78 -48.40 -9.47 -23.09
CA LEU A 78 -48.74 -10.87 -22.83
C LEU A 78 -50.22 -11.16 -23.11
N GLY A 79 -51.12 -10.20 -22.85
CA GLY A 79 -52.55 -10.35 -23.10
C GLY A 79 -52.96 -10.32 -24.56
N ASN A 80 -52.22 -9.56 -25.40
CA ASN A 80 -52.55 -9.34 -26.80
C ASN A 80 -51.76 -10.24 -27.78
N ARG A 81 -50.98 -11.21 -27.28
CA ARG A 81 -50.22 -12.13 -28.15
C ARG A 81 -51.13 -13.17 -28.82
N ASN A 82 -50.87 -13.45 -30.09
CA ASN A 82 -51.54 -14.51 -30.86
C ASN A 82 -51.32 -15.88 -30.18
N ARG A 83 -52.41 -16.46 -29.68
CA ARG A 83 -52.40 -17.70 -28.89
C ARG A 83 -52.06 -18.95 -29.72
N GLU A 84 -52.08 -18.85 -31.05
CA GLU A 84 -51.83 -19.96 -31.96
C GLU A 84 -50.35 -20.22 -32.25
N GLU A 85 -49.46 -19.23 -32.06
CA GLU A 85 -48.03 -19.33 -32.45
C GLU A 85 -47.08 -19.75 -31.33
N THR A 86 -47.47 -19.68 -30.05
CA THR A 86 -46.56 -19.94 -28.93
C THR A 86 -47.18 -20.79 -27.83
N SER A 87 -46.45 -21.83 -27.38
CA SER A 87 -46.84 -22.64 -26.23
C SER A 87 -47.07 -21.75 -24.99
N PRO A 88 -48.18 -21.90 -24.24
CA PRO A 88 -48.50 -21.11 -23.05
C PRO A 88 -47.37 -21.05 -22.02
N GLU A 89 -46.59 -22.13 -21.91
CA GLU A 89 -45.44 -22.20 -21.01
C GLU A 89 -44.29 -21.27 -21.42
N ASN A 90 -44.05 -21.12 -22.73
CA ASN A 90 -43.02 -20.23 -23.23
C ASN A 90 -43.42 -18.77 -23.04
N ALA A 91 -44.72 -18.44 -23.19
CA ALA A 91 -45.23 -17.10 -22.88
C ALA A 91 -45.03 -16.75 -21.41
N LEU A 92 -45.25 -17.70 -20.50
CA LEU A 92 -45.03 -17.52 -19.07
C LEU A 92 -43.56 -17.29 -18.73
N ARG A 93 -42.66 -18.09 -19.30
CA ARG A 93 -41.21 -17.91 -19.10
C ARG A 93 -40.72 -16.56 -19.61
N ILE A 94 -41.19 -16.13 -20.78
CA ILE A 94 -40.85 -14.81 -21.34
C ILE A 94 -41.37 -13.70 -20.42
N GLY A 95 -42.61 -13.81 -19.92
CA GLY A 95 -43.18 -12.86 -18.97
C GLY A 95 -42.38 -12.76 -17.68
N LEU A 96 -41.95 -13.89 -17.11
CA LEU A 96 -41.11 -13.93 -15.90
C LEU A 96 -39.75 -13.28 -16.11
N ILE A 97 -39.09 -13.49 -17.25
CA ILE A 97 -37.79 -12.83 -17.51
C ILE A 97 -37.98 -11.32 -17.71
N PHE A 98 -39.05 -10.88 -18.40
CA PHE A 98 -39.29 -9.44 -18.54
C PHE A 98 -39.63 -8.78 -17.20
N LEU A 99 -40.52 -9.38 -16.40
CA LEU A 99 -40.92 -8.84 -15.10
C LEU A 99 -39.76 -8.89 -14.11
N GLY A 100 -39.13 -10.05 -13.92
CA GLY A 100 -37.99 -10.19 -13.03
C GLY A 100 -36.74 -9.43 -13.51
N GLY A 101 -36.44 -9.46 -14.80
CA GLY A 101 -35.35 -8.70 -15.39
C GLY A 101 -35.55 -7.19 -15.27
N GLY A 102 -36.73 -6.70 -15.63
CA GLY A 102 -37.06 -5.27 -15.60
C GLY A 102 -37.21 -4.70 -14.19
N ILE A 103 -37.90 -5.42 -13.29
CA ILE A 103 -38.03 -5.01 -11.88
C ILE A 103 -36.66 -5.02 -11.21
N GLY A 104 -35.89 -6.08 -11.41
CA GLY A 104 -34.55 -6.20 -10.85
C GLY A 104 -33.61 -5.11 -11.37
N PHE A 105 -33.67 -4.81 -12.67
CA PHE A 105 -32.89 -3.73 -13.27
C PHE A 105 -33.23 -2.36 -12.67
N ALA A 106 -34.52 -1.99 -12.64
CA ALA A 106 -34.92 -0.70 -12.09
C ALA A 106 -34.54 -0.56 -10.61
N THR A 107 -34.63 -1.65 -9.85
CA THR A 107 -34.25 -1.69 -8.43
C THR A 107 -32.74 -1.56 -8.25
N ALA A 108 -31.95 -2.21 -9.10
CA ALA A 108 -30.49 -2.08 -9.10
C ALA A 108 -30.05 -0.66 -9.45
N ILE A 109 -30.67 -0.05 -10.47
CA ILE A 109 -30.43 1.35 -10.86
C ILE A 109 -30.79 2.30 -9.72
N LEU A 110 -31.91 2.09 -9.03
CA LEU A 110 -32.27 2.90 -7.87
C LEU A 110 -31.18 2.81 -6.78
N GLY A 111 -30.70 1.61 -6.46
CA GLY A 111 -29.61 1.42 -5.49
C GLY A 111 -28.31 2.13 -5.88
N LEU A 112 -28.02 2.25 -7.18
CA LEU A 112 -26.85 2.95 -7.72
C LEU A 112 -26.99 4.48 -7.70
N PHE A 113 -28.19 5.00 -7.96
CA PHE A 113 -28.44 6.45 -8.06
C PHE A 113 -28.77 7.12 -6.72
N LEU A 114 -29.35 6.41 -5.75
CA LEU A 114 -29.66 6.96 -4.43
C LEU A 114 -28.44 7.58 -3.71
N PRO A 115 -27.25 6.94 -3.72
CA PRO A 115 -26.02 7.53 -3.20
C PRO A 115 -25.64 8.86 -3.85
N LEU A 116 -25.93 9.04 -5.15
CA LEU A 116 -25.51 10.20 -5.92
C LEU A 116 -26.48 11.37 -5.83
N MET A 117 -27.78 11.09 -5.68
CA MET A 117 -28.82 12.13 -5.69
C MET A 117 -29.31 12.50 -4.28
N GLN A 118 -29.71 11.50 -3.49
CA GLN A 118 -30.40 11.75 -2.22
C GLN A 118 -29.47 11.65 -1.02
N TYR A 119 -28.45 10.80 -1.10
CA TYR A 119 -27.51 10.55 -0.01
C TYR A 119 -26.10 11.03 -0.34
N SER A 120 -25.97 12.00 -1.25
CA SER A 120 -24.67 12.56 -1.69
C SER A 120 -23.83 13.04 -0.51
N ASP A 121 -24.45 13.65 0.50
CA ASP A 121 -23.75 14.17 1.68
C ASP A 121 -23.21 13.04 2.56
N ILE A 122 -23.90 11.90 2.61
CA ILE A 122 -23.48 10.72 3.36
C ILE A 122 -22.34 10.03 2.60
N PHE A 123 -22.51 9.81 1.29
CA PHE A 123 -21.52 9.12 0.49
C PHE A 123 -20.27 9.96 0.23
N GLY A 124 -20.40 11.28 0.07
CA GLY A 124 -19.31 12.24 -0.07
C GLY A 124 -18.57 12.54 1.24
N GLY A 125 -19.23 12.40 2.40
CA GLY A 125 -18.61 12.56 3.73
C GLY A 125 -17.65 11.44 4.15
N GLY A 126 -17.43 10.45 3.30
CA GLY A 126 -16.49 9.34 3.52
C GLY A 126 -16.87 8.41 4.69
N LEU A 127 -15.91 7.60 5.12
CA LEU A 127 -16.09 6.53 6.12
C LEU A 127 -16.72 6.98 7.44
N ALA A 128 -16.40 8.18 7.91
CA ALA A 128 -16.94 8.70 9.16
C ALA A 128 -18.46 8.82 9.08
N GLN A 129 -18.99 9.25 7.94
CA GLN A 129 -20.41 9.45 7.73
C GLN A 129 -21.14 8.14 7.40
N TRP A 130 -20.45 7.19 6.76
CA TRP A 130 -20.98 5.85 6.46
C TRP A 130 -21.18 5.05 7.74
N ARG A 131 -20.21 5.11 8.67
CA ARG A 131 -20.32 4.46 9.98
C ARG A 131 -21.42 5.05 10.85
N LYS A 132 -21.71 6.34 10.70
CA LYS A 132 -22.84 6.99 11.40
C LYS A 132 -24.19 6.60 10.81
N ASN A 133 -24.25 6.31 9.51
CA ASN A 133 -25.50 5.98 8.79
C ASN A 133 -25.43 4.58 8.12
N PRO A 134 -25.19 3.49 8.89
CA PRO A 134 -24.99 2.16 8.33
C PRO A 134 -26.24 1.66 7.61
N ASN A 135 -27.43 2.01 8.11
CA ASN A 135 -28.70 1.58 7.54
C ASN A 135 -28.90 2.13 6.12
N THR A 136 -28.47 3.36 5.84
CA THR A 136 -28.60 3.99 4.52
C THR A 136 -27.66 3.34 3.51
N VAL A 137 -26.42 3.06 3.92
CA VAL A 137 -25.43 2.36 3.08
C VAL A 137 -25.90 0.93 2.78
N LEU A 138 -26.38 0.21 3.80
CA LEU A 138 -26.94 -1.12 3.65
C LEU A 138 -28.17 -1.14 2.75
N LEU A 139 -29.04 -0.14 2.84
CA LEU A 139 -30.22 -0.02 1.97
C LEU A 139 -29.82 0.15 0.50
N CYS A 140 -28.88 1.04 0.20
CA CYS A 140 -28.42 1.25 -1.18
C CYS A 140 -27.76 -0.02 -1.73
N ALA A 141 -26.91 -0.67 -0.94
CA ALA A 141 -26.29 -1.94 -1.31
C ALA A 141 -27.33 -3.06 -1.50
N ALA A 142 -28.32 -3.17 -0.60
CA ALA A 142 -29.37 -4.16 -0.69
C ALA A 142 -30.25 -3.97 -1.93
N LEU A 143 -30.55 -2.73 -2.32
CA LEU A 143 -31.28 -2.44 -3.56
C LEU A 143 -30.45 -2.81 -4.80
N LEU A 144 -29.16 -2.47 -4.81
CA LEU A 144 -28.24 -2.79 -5.91
C LEU A 144 -28.09 -4.31 -6.11
N PHE A 145 -27.64 -5.00 -5.06
CA PHE A 145 -27.40 -6.45 -5.11
C PHE A 145 -28.70 -7.26 -5.13
N GLY A 146 -29.76 -6.79 -4.47
CA GLY A 146 -31.08 -7.41 -4.52
C GLY A 146 -31.71 -7.32 -5.90
N GLY A 147 -31.58 -6.17 -6.58
CA GLY A 147 -32.01 -6.01 -7.97
C GLY A 147 -31.25 -6.95 -8.92
N LEU A 148 -29.92 -7.01 -8.79
CA LEU A 148 -29.08 -7.96 -9.53
C LEU A 148 -29.45 -9.43 -9.27
N ALA A 149 -29.69 -9.79 -7.99
CA ALA A 149 -30.09 -11.14 -7.60
C ALA A 149 -31.46 -11.52 -8.18
N LEU A 150 -32.40 -10.58 -8.23
CA LEU A 150 -33.72 -10.79 -8.84
C LEU A 150 -33.62 -10.98 -10.36
N MET A 151 -32.78 -10.20 -11.04
CA MET A 151 -32.47 -10.42 -12.46
C MET A 151 -31.86 -11.80 -12.69
N PHE A 152 -30.87 -12.19 -11.87
CA PHE A 152 -30.22 -13.48 -11.94
C PHE A 152 -31.20 -14.64 -11.71
N GLY A 153 -32.06 -14.53 -10.70
CA GLY A 153 -33.10 -15.50 -10.40
C GLY A 153 -34.07 -15.68 -11.56
N SER A 154 -34.48 -14.58 -12.21
CA SER A 154 -35.40 -14.65 -13.36
C SER A 154 -34.78 -15.36 -14.58
N VAL A 155 -33.48 -15.15 -14.85
CA VAL A 155 -32.74 -15.86 -15.90
C VAL A 155 -32.56 -17.34 -15.53
N MET A 156 -32.20 -17.65 -14.28
CA MET A 156 -31.98 -19.03 -13.82
C MET A 156 -33.24 -19.90 -13.91
N LEU A 157 -34.41 -19.35 -13.58
CA LEU A 157 -35.69 -20.07 -13.69
C LEU A 157 -36.04 -20.46 -15.13
N ALA A 158 -35.59 -19.68 -16.12
CA ALA A 158 -35.88 -19.93 -17.52
C ALA A 158 -34.74 -20.63 -18.29
N LYS A 159 -33.53 -20.68 -17.73
CA LYS A 159 -32.33 -21.29 -18.35
C LYS A 159 -32.52 -22.77 -18.71
N ASN A 160 -33.24 -23.53 -17.89
CA ASN A 160 -33.50 -24.95 -18.13
C ASN A 160 -34.30 -25.23 -19.42
N PHE A 161 -34.94 -24.21 -19.99
CA PHE A 161 -35.79 -24.31 -21.18
C PHE A 161 -35.19 -23.59 -22.39
N GLU A 162 -33.89 -23.29 -22.37
CA GLU A 162 -33.21 -22.55 -23.45
C GLU A 162 -33.46 -23.17 -24.85
N LYS A 163 -33.60 -24.49 -24.93
CA LYS A 163 -33.83 -25.23 -26.18
C LYS A 163 -35.29 -25.23 -26.65
N SER A 164 -36.24 -24.65 -25.89
CA SER A 164 -37.67 -24.71 -26.19
C SER A 164 -38.11 -23.77 -27.32
N SER A 165 -37.42 -22.64 -27.53
CA SER A 165 -37.72 -21.71 -28.62
C SER A 165 -36.53 -20.79 -28.93
N VAL A 166 -36.41 -20.38 -30.19
CA VAL A 166 -35.35 -19.46 -30.64
C VAL A 166 -35.48 -18.08 -29.98
N GLY A 167 -36.70 -17.60 -29.77
CA GLY A 167 -36.99 -16.32 -29.12
C GLY A 167 -36.56 -16.30 -27.64
N LEU A 168 -36.91 -17.34 -26.87
CA LEU A 168 -36.51 -17.46 -25.47
C LEU A 168 -34.98 -17.55 -25.33
N ARG A 169 -34.31 -18.30 -26.21
CA ARG A 169 -32.85 -18.39 -26.24
C ARG A 169 -32.18 -17.03 -26.47
N ARG A 170 -32.62 -16.27 -27.47
CA ARG A 170 -32.09 -14.92 -27.75
C ARG A 170 -32.28 -13.99 -26.55
N LEU A 171 -33.45 -14.07 -25.92
CA LEU A 171 -33.78 -13.25 -24.76
C LEU A 171 -32.94 -13.62 -23.53
N LEU A 172 -32.78 -14.92 -23.24
CA LEU A 172 -31.91 -15.41 -22.16
C LEU A 172 -30.47 -14.93 -22.33
N TYR A 173 -29.90 -15.05 -23.54
CA TYR A 173 -28.54 -14.57 -23.80
C TYR A 173 -28.43 -13.05 -23.71
N GLY A 174 -29.41 -12.31 -24.22
CA GLY A 174 -29.44 -10.85 -24.14
C GLY A 174 -29.51 -10.36 -22.70
N THR A 175 -30.45 -10.88 -21.90
CA THR A 175 -30.59 -10.52 -20.48
C THR A 175 -29.38 -10.97 -19.67
N ASN A 176 -28.78 -12.12 -19.97
CA ASN A 176 -27.57 -12.58 -19.29
C ASN A 176 -26.35 -11.70 -19.61
N ALA A 177 -26.16 -11.31 -20.87
CA ALA A 177 -25.09 -10.38 -21.27
C ALA A 177 -25.25 -9.03 -20.57
N PHE A 178 -26.49 -8.52 -20.52
CA PHE A 178 -26.81 -7.28 -19.82
C PHE A 178 -26.55 -7.37 -18.31
N LEU A 179 -27.02 -8.44 -17.66
CA LEU A 179 -26.76 -8.72 -16.25
C LEU A 179 -25.27 -8.79 -15.95
N THR A 180 -24.51 -9.49 -16.80
CA THR A 180 -23.05 -9.64 -16.64
C THR A 180 -22.36 -8.29 -16.79
N GLY A 181 -22.75 -7.47 -17.77
CA GLY A 181 -22.23 -6.12 -17.94
C GLY A 181 -22.52 -5.22 -16.73
N MET A 182 -23.74 -5.26 -16.20
CA MET A 182 -24.11 -4.48 -15.03
C MET A 182 -23.39 -4.96 -13.76
N LEU A 183 -23.21 -6.28 -13.61
CA LEU A 183 -22.41 -6.86 -12.53
C LEU A 183 -20.95 -6.41 -12.62
N LEU A 184 -20.35 -6.44 -13.82
CA LEU A 184 -18.99 -5.95 -14.04
C LEU A 184 -18.85 -4.49 -13.64
N LEU A 185 -19.75 -3.62 -14.09
CA LEU A 185 -19.74 -2.19 -13.72
C LEU A 185 -19.92 -2.00 -12.21
N THR A 186 -20.79 -2.79 -11.59
CA THR A 186 -20.99 -2.77 -10.13
C THR A 186 -19.71 -3.17 -9.40
N VAL A 187 -19.06 -4.25 -9.82
CA VAL A 187 -17.78 -4.71 -9.25
C VAL A 187 -16.69 -3.65 -9.43
N LEU A 188 -16.55 -3.07 -10.62
CA LEU A 188 -15.58 -1.99 -10.87
C LEU A 188 -15.86 -0.78 -10.00
N GLY A 189 -17.13 -0.38 -9.86
CA GLY A 189 -17.53 0.71 -8.97
C GLY A 189 -17.19 0.42 -7.50
N VAL A 190 -17.48 -0.79 -7.02
CA VAL A 190 -17.13 -1.22 -5.66
C VAL A 190 -15.62 -1.25 -5.46
N VAL A 191 -14.85 -1.82 -6.38
CA VAL A 191 -13.38 -1.84 -6.30
C VAL A 191 -12.81 -0.43 -6.29
N ASN A 192 -13.30 0.45 -7.16
CA ASN A 192 -12.89 1.85 -7.18
C ASN A 192 -13.17 2.54 -5.85
N VAL A 193 -14.33 2.30 -5.24
CA VAL A 193 -14.65 2.81 -3.90
C VAL A 193 -13.73 2.21 -2.83
N LEU A 194 -13.50 0.89 -2.85
CA LEU A 194 -12.64 0.20 -1.88
C LEU A 194 -11.18 0.69 -1.93
N ALA A 195 -10.70 1.17 -3.09
CA ALA A 195 -9.37 1.73 -3.23
C ALA A 195 -9.16 3.01 -2.39
N TYR A 196 -10.22 3.77 -2.11
CA TYR A 196 -10.15 5.03 -1.36
C TYR A 196 -10.70 4.93 0.07
N VAL A 197 -11.11 3.73 0.50
CA VAL A 197 -11.83 3.52 1.76
C VAL A 197 -10.97 2.63 2.68
N PRO A 198 -10.27 3.20 3.70
CA PRO A 198 -9.57 2.41 4.70
C PRO A 198 -10.52 1.51 5.49
N MET A 199 -10.54 0.22 5.16
CA MET A 199 -11.51 -0.75 5.66
C MET A 199 -10.83 -1.95 6.34
N GLY A 200 -9.92 -1.70 7.29
CA GLY A 200 -9.39 -2.72 8.20
C GLY A 200 -8.80 -3.94 7.48
N LYS A 201 -9.49 -5.10 7.51
CA LYS A 201 -9.03 -6.32 6.80
C LYS A 201 -9.02 -6.20 5.26
N LEU A 202 -9.73 -5.21 4.71
CA LEU A 202 -9.78 -4.90 3.28
C LEU A 202 -8.87 -3.71 2.89
N ASP A 203 -7.99 -3.24 3.79
CA ASP A 203 -6.98 -2.21 3.47
C ASP A 203 -6.03 -2.63 2.35
N PHE A 204 -6.07 -3.89 1.90
CA PHE A 204 -5.34 -4.35 0.73
C PHE A 204 -5.50 -3.38 -0.47
N PHE A 205 -6.72 -2.90 -0.74
CA PHE A 205 -6.96 -1.99 -1.87
C PHE A 205 -6.50 -0.54 -1.62
N ASN A 206 -6.25 -0.18 -0.37
CA ASN A 206 -5.79 1.14 0.06
C ASN A 206 -4.27 1.15 0.36
N ARG A 207 -3.60 0.00 0.29
CA ARG A 207 -2.14 -0.07 0.46
C ARG A 207 -1.45 0.45 -0.80
N THR A 208 -0.52 1.37 -0.61
CA THR A 208 0.43 1.75 -1.65
C THR A 208 1.41 0.60 -1.85
N PHE A 209 1.27 -0.10 -2.97
CA PHE A 209 2.24 -1.11 -3.38
C PHE A 209 3.36 -0.42 -4.15
N ASP A 210 4.59 -0.54 -3.64
CA ASP A 210 5.77 -0.12 -4.38
C ASP A 210 6.12 -1.21 -5.42
N PHE A 211 5.87 -0.89 -6.69
CA PHE A 211 6.23 -1.74 -7.82
C PHE A 211 7.56 -1.31 -8.48
N THR A 212 8.30 -0.37 -7.87
CA THR A 212 9.60 0.04 -8.40
C THR A 212 10.61 -1.10 -8.22
N ALA A 213 11.41 -1.36 -9.25
CA ALA A 213 12.41 -2.45 -9.23
C ALA A 213 13.47 -2.29 -8.12
N SER A 214 13.61 -1.07 -7.60
CA SER A 214 14.57 -0.68 -6.56
C SER A 214 13.95 -0.46 -5.18
N GLY A 215 12.62 -0.60 -5.01
CA GLY A 215 11.95 -0.40 -3.71
C GLY A 215 12.13 1.00 -3.14
N LEU A 216 12.16 2.02 -4.00
CA LEU A 216 12.54 3.41 -3.65
C LEU A 216 11.63 4.03 -2.59
N TYR A 217 10.41 3.55 -2.47
CA TYR A 217 9.41 4.04 -1.52
C TYR A 217 9.18 3.08 -0.35
N SER A 218 10.03 2.05 -0.22
CA SER A 218 10.01 1.09 0.88
C SER A 218 11.26 1.24 1.75
N ILE A 219 11.06 1.50 3.03
CA ILE A 219 12.14 1.62 4.00
C ILE A 219 12.73 0.23 4.29
N SER A 220 14.06 0.13 4.35
CA SER A 220 14.75 -1.12 4.69
C SER A 220 14.37 -1.65 6.08
N GLU A 221 14.40 -2.98 6.27
CA GLU A 221 14.10 -3.59 7.58
C GLU A 221 15.04 -3.09 8.69
N SER A 222 16.30 -2.85 8.36
CA SER A 222 17.29 -2.27 9.29
C SER A 222 16.86 -0.88 9.75
N THR A 223 16.39 -0.04 8.82
CA THR A 223 15.89 1.29 9.16
C THR A 223 14.64 1.21 10.02
N GLN A 224 13.67 0.34 9.71
CA GLN A 224 12.48 0.16 10.54
C GLN A 224 12.83 -0.22 11.99
N ASN A 225 13.81 -1.12 12.17
CA ASN A 225 14.32 -1.50 13.48
C ASN A 225 15.01 -0.34 14.21
N PHE A 226 15.78 0.49 13.50
CA PHE A 226 16.41 1.67 14.07
C PHE A 226 15.36 2.70 14.53
N LEU A 227 14.40 3.05 13.66
CA LEU A 227 13.36 4.05 13.95
C LEU A 227 12.44 3.63 15.11
N SER A 228 12.22 2.32 15.29
CA SER A 228 11.42 1.76 16.38
C SER A 228 12.13 1.83 17.74
N ASN A 229 13.47 1.82 17.75
CA ASN A 229 14.29 1.84 18.96
C ASN A 229 14.83 3.24 19.31
N LEU A 230 14.35 4.29 18.62
CA LEU A 230 14.80 5.66 18.79
C LEU A 230 14.39 6.20 20.17
N LYS A 231 15.38 6.47 21.03
CA LYS A 231 15.17 6.84 22.44
C LYS A 231 14.72 8.29 22.64
N GLU A 232 15.21 9.19 21.80
CA GLU A 232 14.93 10.63 21.88
C GLU A 232 14.33 11.15 20.56
N PRO A 233 13.62 12.30 20.57
CA PRO A 233 13.05 12.86 19.36
C PRO A 233 14.12 13.35 18.39
N VAL A 234 13.84 13.21 17.10
CA VAL A 234 14.65 13.71 15.99
C VAL A 234 13.85 14.70 15.16
N LYS A 235 14.44 15.87 14.91
CA LYS A 235 13.89 16.89 14.02
C LYS A 235 14.80 17.08 12.82
N VAL A 236 14.26 16.89 11.62
CA VAL A 236 14.98 17.07 10.36
C VAL A 236 14.50 18.35 9.67
N TYR A 237 15.41 19.28 9.43
CA TYR A 237 15.14 20.46 8.61
C TYR A 237 15.66 20.23 7.20
N VAL A 238 14.77 20.29 6.22
CA VAL A 238 15.11 20.13 4.80
C VAL A 238 15.46 21.51 4.24
N LEU A 239 16.74 21.75 3.97
CA LEU A 239 17.28 22.99 3.41
C LEU A 239 17.62 22.79 1.93
N LEU A 240 16.63 22.32 1.16
CA LEU A 240 16.80 21.99 -0.25
C LEU A 240 15.97 22.95 -1.12
N PRO A 241 16.37 23.20 -2.38
CA PRO A 241 15.58 24.03 -3.28
C PRO A 241 14.25 23.35 -3.58
N GLY A 242 13.18 24.14 -3.67
CA GLY A 242 11.88 23.65 -4.10
C GLY A 242 11.94 23.09 -5.54
N ASN A 243 11.11 22.09 -5.83
CA ASN A 243 10.93 21.52 -7.17
C ASN A 243 12.16 20.79 -7.76
N ASN A 244 12.99 20.19 -6.91
CA ASN A 244 14.09 19.29 -7.30
C ASN A 244 13.73 17.83 -6.97
N LEU A 245 14.12 16.89 -7.83
CA LEU A 245 13.92 15.45 -7.62
C LEU A 245 14.41 15.00 -6.24
N ILE A 246 15.62 15.42 -5.83
CA ILE A 246 16.18 15.08 -4.51
C ILE A 246 15.28 15.56 -3.37
N THR A 247 14.70 16.76 -3.51
CA THR A 247 13.81 17.33 -2.50
C THR A 247 12.54 16.51 -2.37
N VAL A 248 11.90 16.17 -3.49
CA VAL A 248 10.67 15.36 -3.51
C VAL A 248 10.92 13.98 -2.91
N GLU A 249 12.02 13.33 -3.27
CA GLU A 249 12.41 12.02 -2.73
C GLU A 249 12.71 12.10 -1.22
N THR A 250 13.40 13.16 -0.79
CA THR A 250 13.72 13.36 0.64
C THR A 250 12.46 13.64 1.47
N GLU A 251 11.55 14.48 0.99
CA GLU A 251 10.28 14.77 1.68
C GLU A 251 9.41 13.51 1.78
N THR A 252 9.35 12.71 0.70
CA THR A 252 8.63 11.43 0.69
C THR A 252 9.22 10.44 1.70
N LEU A 253 10.55 10.33 1.74
CA LEU A 253 11.26 9.49 2.71
C LEU A 253 10.96 9.92 4.15
N LEU A 254 11.01 11.22 4.45
CA LEU A 254 10.77 11.76 5.79
C LEU A 254 9.31 11.60 6.24
N GLU A 255 8.34 11.72 5.33
CA GLU A 255 6.94 11.44 5.67
C GLU A 255 6.72 9.95 5.95
N THR A 256 7.45 9.08 5.23
CA THR A 256 7.45 7.64 5.51
C THR A 256 8.09 7.33 6.87
N PHE A 257 9.18 8.00 7.24
CA PHE A 257 9.82 7.86 8.56
C PHE A 257 8.89 8.29 9.69
N LYS A 258 8.20 9.42 9.53
CA LYS A 258 7.20 9.95 10.48
C LYS A 258 5.99 9.01 10.65
N THR A 259 5.59 8.32 9.58
CA THR A 259 4.52 7.32 9.63
C THR A 259 4.92 6.10 10.48
N HIS A 260 6.21 5.73 10.48
CA HIS A 260 6.73 4.60 11.25
C HIS A 260 7.12 4.96 12.69
N SER A 261 7.59 6.19 12.96
CA SER A 261 8.01 6.62 14.30
C SER A 261 7.49 8.02 14.65
N LYS A 262 6.77 8.09 15.77
CA LYS A 262 6.22 9.37 16.31
C LYS A 262 7.31 10.31 16.84
N ASN A 263 8.52 9.79 17.07
CA ASN A 263 9.65 10.58 17.57
C ASN A 263 10.34 11.36 16.44
N ILE A 264 9.89 11.22 15.20
CA ILE A 264 10.48 11.90 14.05
C ILE A 264 9.55 13.01 13.58
N THR A 265 10.12 14.21 13.48
CA THR A 265 9.46 15.39 12.93
C THR A 265 10.33 15.98 11.85
N TRP A 266 9.72 16.60 10.84
CA TRP A 266 10.47 17.28 9.80
C TRP A 266 9.79 18.58 9.38
N SER A 267 10.57 19.51 8.85
CA SER A 267 10.09 20.78 8.30
C SER A 267 10.93 21.18 7.10
N SER A 268 10.26 21.55 6.01
CA SER A 268 10.91 22.15 4.84
C SER A 268 11.14 23.63 5.12
N VAL A 269 12.38 24.09 4.98
CA VAL A 269 12.76 25.50 5.09
C VAL A 269 13.37 25.90 3.77
N SER A 270 12.55 26.52 2.93
CA SER A 270 12.97 26.91 1.59
C SER A 270 13.88 28.12 1.66
N ARG A 271 15.03 28.08 0.98
CA ARG A 271 15.95 29.23 0.92
C ARG A 271 15.27 30.50 0.38
N ASP A 272 14.41 30.34 -0.62
CA ASP A 272 13.80 31.46 -1.33
C ASP A 272 12.61 32.07 -0.60
N LEU A 273 11.87 31.25 0.16
CA LEU A 273 10.64 31.67 0.86
C LEU A 273 10.90 31.99 2.34
N ASP A 274 11.81 31.25 2.99
CA ASP A 274 11.99 31.23 4.44
C ASP A 274 13.37 31.76 4.87
N ALA A 275 13.89 32.77 4.15
CA ALA A 275 15.24 33.31 4.34
C ALA A 275 15.53 33.73 5.80
N GLN A 276 14.53 34.23 6.54
CA GLN A 276 14.69 34.60 7.95
C GLN A 276 14.81 33.39 8.88
N GLU A 277 14.08 32.31 8.61
CA GLU A 277 14.17 31.08 9.39
C GLU A 277 15.50 30.38 9.14
N LEU A 278 15.93 30.33 7.87
CA LEU A 278 17.24 29.82 7.49
C LEU A 278 18.37 30.58 8.22
N ALA A 279 18.32 31.92 8.25
CA ALA A 279 19.32 32.73 8.95
C ALA A 279 19.38 32.40 10.46
N LYS A 280 18.23 32.20 11.11
CA LYS A 280 18.16 31.78 12.53
C LYS A 280 18.77 30.39 12.75
N LEU A 281 18.52 29.45 11.85
CA LEU A 281 19.07 28.10 11.94
C LEU A 281 20.59 28.11 11.72
N GLN A 282 21.07 28.90 10.75
CA GLN A 282 22.50 29.07 10.49
C GLN A 282 23.24 29.69 11.68
N GLU A 283 22.65 30.71 12.31
CA GLU A 283 23.22 31.33 13.52
C GLU A 283 23.21 30.36 14.72
N LYS A 284 22.09 29.66 14.94
CA LYS A 284 21.93 28.75 16.08
C LYS A 284 22.81 27.50 15.99
N TYR A 285 22.92 26.91 14.80
CA TYR A 285 23.57 25.61 14.58
C TYR A 285 24.85 25.69 13.76
N GLN A 286 25.36 26.88 13.44
CA GLN A 286 26.67 27.07 12.79
C GLN A 286 26.85 26.20 11.53
N ILE A 287 25.81 26.15 10.71
CA ILE A 287 25.69 25.22 9.59
C ILE A 287 26.71 25.61 8.49
N PRO A 288 27.54 24.67 7.99
CA PRO A 288 28.62 24.98 7.05
C PRO A 288 28.14 25.27 5.62
N ASP A 289 26.94 24.82 5.26
CA ASP A 289 26.36 24.99 3.93
C ASP A 289 24.89 25.45 4.04
N SER A 290 24.41 26.12 3.01
CA SER A 290 23.01 26.52 2.86
C SER A 290 22.13 25.45 2.20
N LEU A 291 22.75 24.40 1.64
CA LEU A 291 22.06 23.34 0.89
C LEU A 291 22.33 21.94 1.48
N GLY A 292 21.29 21.32 2.03
CA GLY A 292 21.40 19.99 2.63
C GLY A 292 20.30 19.70 3.66
N LEU A 293 20.58 18.79 4.59
CA LEU A 293 19.67 18.41 5.67
C LEU A 293 20.33 18.68 7.02
N LEU A 294 19.65 19.44 7.87
CA LEU A 294 20.04 19.61 9.26
C LEU A 294 19.27 18.60 10.12
N VAL A 295 19.99 17.69 10.76
CA VAL A 295 19.40 16.68 11.66
C VAL A 295 19.69 17.10 13.10
N VAL A 296 18.64 17.24 13.90
CA VAL A 296 18.72 17.59 15.33
C VAL A 296 18.18 16.43 16.14
N TYR A 297 18.99 15.90 17.06
CA TYR A 297 18.66 14.80 17.96
C TYR A 297 18.61 15.30 19.41
N GLY A 298 17.54 14.91 20.11
CA GLY A 298 17.36 15.20 21.53
C GLY A 298 16.48 16.41 21.83
N ASN A 299 16.19 16.60 23.11
CA ASN A 299 15.33 17.69 23.60
C ASN A 299 16.07 19.05 23.59
N ASP A 300 15.29 20.14 23.52
CA ASP A 300 15.76 21.53 23.38
C ASP A 300 16.79 22.01 24.42
N GLN A 301 16.99 21.28 25.52
CA GLN A 301 17.94 21.65 26.58
C GLN A 301 19.41 21.37 26.21
N LYS A 302 19.70 20.34 25.39
CA LYS A 302 21.06 20.02 24.86
C LYS A 302 20.95 19.28 23.51
N PRO A 303 20.52 19.95 22.43
CA PRO A 303 20.39 19.29 21.13
C PRO A 303 21.76 18.94 20.55
N VAL A 304 21.92 17.70 20.13
CA VAL A 304 23.05 17.26 19.33
C VAL A 304 22.62 17.35 17.86
N TYR A 305 23.39 18.04 17.02
CA TYR A 305 23.01 18.25 15.63
C TYR A 305 24.17 17.94 14.69
N ASP A 306 23.83 17.57 13.46
CA ASP A 306 24.79 17.38 12.38
C ASP A 306 24.15 17.71 11.03
N PHE A 307 24.98 17.96 10.02
CA PHE A 307 24.54 18.47 8.73
C PHE A 307 24.99 17.57 7.57
N ILE A 308 24.02 17.07 6.82
CA ILE A 308 24.22 16.26 5.61
C ILE A 308 24.23 17.21 4.41
N LYS A 309 25.32 17.22 3.65
CA LYS A 309 25.44 18.12 2.50
C LYS A 309 24.64 17.60 1.32
N TYR A 310 24.17 18.51 0.48
CA TYR A 310 23.41 18.15 -0.72
C TYR A 310 24.11 17.11 -1.64
N PRO A 311 25.43 17.19 -1.93
CA PRO A 311 26.11 16.20 -2.76
C PRO A 311 26.19 14.79 -2.14
N ASP A 312 26.03 14.67 -0.82
CA ASP A 312 26.11 13.37 -0.13
C ASP A 312 24.78 12.60 -0.25
N LEU A 313 23.69 13.27 -0.65
CA LEU A 313 22.34 12.69 -0.77
C LEU A 313 22.13 11.88 -2.05
N TYR A 314 23.08 11.90 -2.99
CA TYR A 314 22.98 11.15 -4.24
C TYR A 314 24.35 10.79 -4.79
N SER A 315 24.41 9.73 -5.59
CA SER A 315 25.58 9.44 -6.42
C SER A 315 25.22 9.58 -7.89
N ILE A 316 25.97 10.43 -8.60
CA ILE A 316 25.99 10.44 -10.07
C ILE A 316 27.14 9.53 -10.49
N PRO A 317 26.90 8.51 -11.32
CA PRO A 317 27.97 7.66 -11.81
C PRO A 317 28.90 8.47 -12.69
N GLN A 318 30.16 8.49 -12.30
CA GLN A 318 31.20 9.16 -13.05
C GLN A 318 31.57 8.25 -14.23
N GLN A 319 31.30 8.71 -15.46
CA GLN A 319 31.64 7.97 -16.67
C GLN A 319 33.16 7.78 -16.73
N ASP A 320 33.64 6.53 -16.80
CA ASP A 320 35.06 6.24 -16.84
C ASP A 320 35.66 6.87 -18.12
N PRO A 321 36.56 7.86 -18.02
CA PRO A 321 37.17 8.50 -19.18
C PRO A 321 37.94 7.51 -20.07
N ARG A 322 38.33 6.35 -19.54
CA ARG A 322 39.05 5.30 -20.25
C ARG A 322 38.13 4.29 -20.94
N ASN A 323 36.86 4.25 -20.59
CA ASN A 323 35.87 3.38 -21.21
C ASN A 323 34.53 4.12 -21.39
N PRO A 324 34.36 4.86 -22.51
CA PRO A 324 33.13 5.60 -22.82
C PRO A 324 31.87 4.73 -22.89
N ASN A 325 32.05 3.42 -23.12
CA ASN A 325 30.98 2.43 -23.25
C ASN A 325 30.70 1.65 -21.95
N ALA A 326 31.41 1.94 -20.86
CA ALA A 326 31.05 1.39 -19.56
C ALA A 326 29.68 1.95 -19.16
N ASP A 327 28.78 1.07 -18.73
CA ASP A 327 27.47 1.42 -18.22
C ASP A 327 27.67 2.32 -16.99
N SER A 328 27.66 3.64 -17.21
CA SER A 328 27.61 4.62 -16.14
C SER A 328 26.28 4.34 -15.45
N GLY A 329 26.31 3.82 -14.23
CA GLY A 329 25.12 3.30 -13.55
C GLY A 329 23.92 4.26 -13.55
N SER A 330 22.80 3.85 -12.96
CA SER A 330 21.71 4.80 -12.75
C SER A 330 22.07 5.77 -11.63
N PHE A 331 21.53 6.99 -11.68
CA PHE A 331 21.43 7.87 -10.52
C PHE A 331 20.92 7.09 -9.30
N GLN A 332 21.58 7.21 -8.16
CA GLN A 332 21.15 6.58 -6.91
C GLN A 332 20.92 7.65 -5.85
N PHE A 333 19.73 7.62 -5.25
CA PHE A 333 19.40 8.42 -4.08
C PHE A 333 19.94 7.75 -2.82
N LEU A 334 20.75 8.48 -2.04
CA LEU A 334 21.42 7.99 -0.83
C LEU A 334 20.82 8.58 0.46
N GLY A 335 19.66 9.23 0.36
CA GLY A 335 19.06 9.94 1.49
C GLY A 335 18.80 9.07 2.72
N GLU A 336 18.28 7.84 2.54
CA GLU A 336 18.04 6.91 3.66
C GLU A 336 19.36 6.54 4.36
N ALA A 337 20.37 6.13 3.59
CA ALA A 337 21.66 5.72 4.13
C ALA A 337 22.35 6.85 4.91
N GLN A 338 22.33 8.08 4.37
CA GLN A 338 22.92 9.22 5.05
C GLN A 338 22.14 9.63 6.29
N LEU A 339 20.81 9.68 6.23
CA LEU A 339 19.97 10.02 7.38
C LEU A 339 20.19 9.03 8.53
N ILE A 340 20.24 7.73 8.24
CA ILE A 340 20.45 6.71 9.28
C ILE A 340 21.86 6.77 9.85
N LYS A 341 22.88 6.97 9.01
CA LYS A 341 24.25 7.19 9.47
C LYS A 341 24.33 8.38 10.42
N THR A 342 23.76 9.53 10.05
CA THR A 342 23.77 10.74 10.86
C THR A 342 22.94 10.57 12.14
N MET A 343 21.73 10.00 12.06
CA MET A 343 20.92 9.75 13.25
C MET A 343 21.61 8.79 14.23
N THR A 344 22.29 7.76 13.74
CA THR A 344 23.08 6.84 14.56
C THR A 344 24.20 7.60 15.28
N PHE A 345 25.00 8.35 14.52
CA PHE A 345 26.08 9.19 15.07
C PHE A 345 25.59 10.17 16.14
N LEU A 346 24.44 10.80 15.91
CA LEU A 346 23.82 11.71 16.86
C LEU A 346 23.30 10.99 18.11
N SER A 347 22.67 9.81 17.94
CA SER A 347 22.17 8.99 19.05
C SER A 347 23.29 8.45 19.95
N GLU A 348 24.48 8.28 19.40
CA GLU A 348 25.71 7.89 20.11
C GLU A 348 26.45 9.09 20.73
N GLY A 349 25.85 10.29 20.69
CA GLY A 349 26.40 11.50 21.31
C GLY A 349 27.60 12.08 20.57
N LYS A 350 27.64 11.95 19.23
CA LYS A 350 28.78 12.29 18.37
C LYS A 350 30.06 11.50 18.68
N SER A 351 29.94 10.38 19.38
CA SER A 351 31.06 9.46 19.54
C SER A 351 31.10 8.58 18.30
N GLN A 352 32.26 8.52 17.65
CA GLN A 352 32.55 7.44 16.70
C GLN A 352 33.30 6.36 17.46
N THR A 353 32.98 5.10 17.19
CA THR A 353 33.79 4.00 17.71
C THR A 353 35.12 4.01 16.95
N GLY A 354 36.23 4.18 17.66
CA GLY A 354 37.56 4.19 17.05
C GLY A 354 38.06 2.79 16.76
N VAL A 355 38.24 2.45 15.49
CA VAL A 355 38.71 1.14 15.04
C VAL A 355 40.09 1.31 14.42
N PHE A 356 41.11 0.79 15.09
CA PHE A 356 42.51 0.99 14.72
C PHE A 356 43.09 -0.31 14.16
N PHE A 357 43.74 -0.25 13.01
CA PHE A 357 44.38 -1.42 12.39
C PHE A 357 45.87 -1.43 12.72
N THR A 358 46.39 -2.55 13.23
CA THR A 358 47.82 -2.70 13.49
C THR A 358 48.59 -2.91 12.19
N GLN A 359 49.79 -2.34 12.12
CA GLN A 359 50.72 -2.49 11.01
C GLN A 359 52.15 -2.63 11.55
N GLY A 360 53.05 -3.20 10.74
CA GLY A 360 54.49 -3.25 11.00
C GLY A 360 55.04 -4.57 11.55
N ASN A 361 54.18 -5.53 11.89
CA ASN A 361 54.56 -6.88 12.33
C ASN A 361 54.12 -7.95 11.32
N GLY A 362 54.06 -7.59 10.04
CA GLY A 362 53.70 -8.48 8.95
C GLY A 362 52.19 -8.74 8.78
N GLU A 363 51.36 -7.90 9.41
CA GLU A 363 49.90 -7.91 9.22
C GLU A 363 49.49 -7.65 7.76
N LEU A 364 48.24 -7.99 7.44
CA LEU A 364 47.62 -7.62 6.17
C LEU A 364 47.64 -6.10 5.98
N SER A 365 48.06 -5.64 4.81
CA SER A 365 48.16 -4.22 4.51
C SER A 365 46.78 -3.60 4.28
N ILE A 366 46.49 -2.48 4.94
CA ILE A 366 45.28 -1.68 4.69
C ILE A 366 45.34 -0.91 3.36
N ASP A 367 46.54 -0.74 2.79
CA ASP A 367 46.75 0.00 1.55
C ASP A 367 46.51 -0.88 0.31
N ASP A 368 46.59 -2.20 0.45
CA ASP A 368 46.33 -3.16 -0.62
C ASP A 368 44.83 -3.46 -0.76
N LYS A 369 44.24 -2.89 -1.80
CA LYS A 369 42.79 -2.95 -2.12
C LYS A 369 42.47 -3.98 -3.20
N ASN A 370 43.43 -4.79 -3.64
CA ASN A 370 43.18 -5.77 -4.69
C ASN A 370 42.38 -6.96 -4.11
N PRO A 371 41.15 -7.25 -4.60
CA PRO A 371 40.33 -8.36 -4.09
C PRO A 371 40.98 -9.74 -4.23
N GLY A 372 41.93 -9.89 -5.16
CA GLY A 372 42.69 -11.14 -5.35
C GLY A 372 43.97 -11.22 -4.50
N SER A 373 44.31 -10.18 -3.73
CA SER A 373 45.50 -10.19 -2.89
C SER A 373 45.26 -10.96 -1.60
N VAL A 374 46.09 -11.95 -1.35
CA VAL A 374 46.17 -12.65 -0.06
C VAL A 374 46.93 -11.84 1.00
N ALA A 375 47.48 -10.66 0.65
CA ALA A 375 48.29 -9.82 1.53
C ALA A 375 47.58 -8.52 1.95
N GLY A 376 46.38 -8.25 1.43
CA GLY A 376 45.62 -7.03 1.68
C GLY A 376 44.37 -7.22 2.53
N ILE A 377 44.01 -6.18 3.28
CA ILE A 377 42.71 -6.03 3.97
C ILE A 377 42.06 -4.67 3.61
N GLY A 378 42.58 -3.98 2.59
CA GLY A 378 42.16 -2.62 2.25
C GLY A 378 40.70 -2.51 1.79
N THR A 379 40.14 -3.55 1.17
CA THR A 379 38.71 -3.59 0.82
C THR A 379 37.83 -3.59 2.07
N LEU A 380 38.17 -4.41 3.07
CA LEU A 380 37.46 -4.43 4.35
C LEU A 380 37.63 -3.10 5.09
N TYR A 381 38.82 -2.50 5.03
CA TYR A 381 39.07 -1.17 5.61
C TYR A 381 38.14 -0.11 4.98
N ASP A 382 38.05 -0.06 3.65
CA ASP A 382 37.18 0.86 2.93
C ASP A 382 35.68 0.59 3.19
N GLU A 383 35.25 -0.67 3.27
CA GLU A 383 33.87 -1.01 3.63
C GLU A 383 33.54 -0.62 5.07
N THR A 384 34.46 -0.83 6.00
CA THR A 384 34.31 -0.38 7.39
C THR A 384 34.21 1.15 7.46
N ALA A 385 34.91 1.86 6.58
CA ALA A 385 34.89 3.32 6.51
C ALA A 385 33.51 3.88 6.11
N LYS A 386 32.65 3.07 5.47
CA LYS A 386 31.28 3.47 5.14
C LYS A 386 30.39 3.58 6.38
N GLY A 387 30.72 2.84 7.44
CA GLY A 387 30.04 2.90 8.74
C GLY A 387 30.34 4.18 9.54
N ASN A 388 29.84 4.25 10.77
CA ASN A 388 30.12 5.34 11.70
C ASN A 388 31.35 5.05 12.58
N PHE A 389 32.50 4.79 11.97
CA PHE A 389 33.74 4.45 12.67
C PHE A 389 34.83 5.48 12.40
N LYS A 390 35.63 5.79 13.43
CA LYS A 390 36.90 6.53 13.26
C LYS A 390 37.99 5.51 12.97
N LEU A 391 38.43 5.44 11.72
CA LEU A 391 39.49 4.52 11.31
C LEU A 391 40.86 5.19 11.35
N ASP A 392 41.84 4.49 11.90
CA ASP A 392 43.24 4.92 11.88
C ASP A 392 44.19 3.71 11.88
N LYS A 393 45.47 3.94 11.61
CA LYS A 393 46.51 2.91 11.68
C LYS A 393 47.37 3.11 12.92
N ILE A 394 47.86 2.00 13.48
CA ILE A 394 48.85 2.04 14.55
C ILE A 394 49.99 1.07 14.24
N THR A 395 51.21 1.58 14.28
CA THR A 395 52.40 0.75 14.15
C THR A 395 52.83 0.31 15.54
N LEU A 396 52.87 -1.01 15.78
CA LEU A 396 53.29 -1.57 17.06
C LEU A 396 54.80 -1.84 17.04
N ASP A 397 55.57 -0.87 17.51
CA ASP A 397 57.04 -0.89 17.54
C ASP A 397 57.60 -0.78 18.98
N ARG A 398 58.94 -0.68 19.11
CA ARG A 398 59.60 -0.49 20.42
C ARG A 398 59.26 0.84 21.10
N ASN A 399 58.76 1.83 20.36
CA ASN A 399 58.39 3.13 20.91
C ASN A 399 56.93 3.15 21.40
N THR A 400 56.17 2.09 21.11
CA THR A 400 54.77 1.96 21.50
C THR A 400 54.65 1.69 22.99
N LYS A 401 54.50 2.76 23.77
CA LYS A 401 54.32 2.68 25.23
C LYS A 401 52.85 2.63 25.66
N LYS A 402 51.95 3.14 24.81
CA LYS A 402 50.52 3.27 25.11
C LYS A 402 49.71 3.26 23.81
N ILE A 403 48.58 2.56 23.84
CA ILE A 403 47.59 2.61 22.76
C ILE A 403 46.75 3.89 22.92
N PRO A 404 46.47 4.66 21.85
CA PRO A 404 45.63 5.85 21.91
C PRO A 404 44.30 5.57 22.60
N GLN A 405 43.85 6.48 23.48
CA GLN A 405 42.57 6.33 24.18
C GLN A 405 41.35 6.38 23.25
N GLU A 406 41.56 6.88 22.04
CA GLU A 406 40.58 6.95 20.95
C GLU A 406 40.33 5.59 20.30
N ALA A 407 41.19 4.59 20.52
CA ALA A 407 41.03 3.25 19.96
C ALA A 407 40.08 2.42 20.85
N ASP A 408 38.83 2.27 20.45
CA ASP A 408 37.86 1.41 21.13
C ASP A 408 38.06 -0.07 20.76
N VAL A 409 38.43 -0.31 19.51
CA VAL A 409 38.74 -1.64 18.97
C VAL A 409 40.07 -1.58 18.24
N LEU A 410 40.94 -2.52 18.54
CA LEU A 410 42.18 -2.76 17.82
C LEU A 410 42.04 -4.02 16.97
N VAL A 411 42.36 -3.94 15.68
CA VAL A 411 42.31 -5.06 14.74
C VAL A 411 43.74 -5.46 14.39
N MET A 412 44.12 -6.68 14.78
CA MET A 412 45.41 -7.27 14.45
C MET A 412 45.17 -8.44 13.49
N ALA A 413 45.42 -8.16 12.20
CA ALA A 413 45.07 -9.06 11.12
C ALA A 413 46.29 -9.81 10.59
N ARG A 414 46.41 -11.09 10.97
CA ARG A 414 47.48 -12.01 10.59
C ARG A 414 48.89 -11.46 10.86
N PRO A 415 49.26 -11.19 12.12
CA PRO A 415 50.63 -10.84 12.45
C PRO A 415 51.55 -12.02 12.09
N LYS A 416 52.69 -11.73 11.44
CA LYS A 416 53.72 -12.74 11.12
C LYS A 416 54.87 -12.74 12.11
N PHE A 417 55.04 -11.63 12.83
CA PHE A 417 56.09 -11.44 13.81
C PHE A 417 55.48 -11.01 15.13
N ASP A 418 56.08 -11.45 16.24
CA ASP A 418 55.67 -11.00 17.56
C ASP A 418 55.95 -9.49 17.73
N PRO A 419 54.97 -8.70 18.20
CA PRO A 419 55.22 -7.32 18.58
C PRO A 419 56.33 -7.25 19.65
N PRO A 420 57.12 -6.16 19.69
CA PRO A 420 58.14 -6.01 20.72
C PRO A 420 57.56 -6.10 22.14
N PRO A 421 58.33 -6.55 23.15
CA PRO A 421 57.82 -6.71 24.52
C PRO A 421 57.14 -5.47 25.10
N GLN A 422 57.66 -4.28 24.77
CA GLN A 422 57.07 -2.99 25.16
C GLN A 422 55.66 -2.77 24.57
N ALA A 423 55.46 -3.13 23.30
CA ALA A 423 54.14 -3.07 22.66
C ALA A 423 53.18 -4.12 23.24
N ILE A 424 53.69 -5.31 23.61
CA ILE A 424 52.88 -6.34 24.29
C ILE A 424 52.39 -5.84 25.65
N ASP A 425 53.24 -5.15 26.42
CA ASP A 425 52.83 -4.57 27.70
C ASP A 425 51.80 -3.46 27.51
N ALA A 426 51.96 -2.61 26.49
CA ALA A 426 50.97 -1.59 26.12
C ALA A 426 49.62 -2.22 25.72
N LEU A 427 49.63 -3.29 24.92
CA LEU A 427 48.44 -4.07 24.56
C LEU A 427 47.76 -4.69 25.78
N ARG A 428 48.55 -5.26 26.70
CA ARG A 428 48.02 -5.86 27.92
C ARG A 428 47.35 -4.81 28.80
N ASN A 429 47.95 -3.63 28.91
CA ASN A 429 47.36 -2.53 29.66
C ASN A 429 46.08 -2.00 29.01
N TYR A 430 46.07 -1.90 27.68
CA TYR A 430 44.88 -1.52 26.90
C TYR A 430 43.70 -2.46 27.13
N LEU A 431 43.94 -3.78 27.08
CA LEU A 431 42.92 -4.82 27.31
C LEU A 431 42.43 -4.88 28.77
N ARG A 432 43.30 -4.53 29.72
CA ARG A 432 42.95 -4.46 31.15
C ARG A 432 42.31 -3.13 31.54
N GLY A 433 42.45 -2.09 30.71
CA GLY A 433 42.03 -0.73 31.04
C GLY A 433 42.93 -0.05 32.09
N THR A 434 44.18 -0.51 32.27
CA THR A 434 45.08 0.06 33.29
C THR A 434 45.49 1.49 32.98
N ASP A 435 45.57 1.86 31.70
CA ASP A 435 46.01 3.19 31.24
C ASP A 435 44.85 4.12 30.82
N GLY A 436 43.61 3.78 31.19
CA GLY A 436 42.40 4.57 30.90
C GLY A 436 41.18 3.71 30.60
N LYS A 437 40.58 3.90 29.41
CA LYS A 437 39.42 3.13 28.96
C LYS A 437 39.86 1.71 28.58
N LYS A 438 39.11 0.70 29.03
CA LYS A 438 39.28 -0.69 28.58
C LYS A 438 38.85 -0.78 27.12
N GLY A 439 39.76 -1.27 26.26
CA GLY A 439 39.45 -1.49 24.85
C GLY A 439 39.32 -2.98 24.48
N HIS A 440 39.05 -3.22 23.20
CA HIS A 440 38.83 -4.55 22.64
C HIS A 440 39.87 -4.89 21.58
N LEU A 441 40.30 -6.16 21.51
CA LEU A 441 41.21 -6.65 20.47
C LEU A 441 40.49 -7.70 19.63
N LEU A 442 40.41 -7.47 18.33
CA LEU A 442 40.07 -8.48 17.32
C LEU A 442 41.38 -9.01 16.74
N LEU A 443 41.72 -10.24 17.10
CA LEU A 443 42.91 -10.94 16.61
C LEU A 443 42.48 -11.97 15.56
N LEU A 444 42.95 -11.79 14.33
CA LEU A 444 42.71 -12.73 13.23
C LEU A 444 44.02 -13.47 12.98
N LEU A 445 44.08 -14.76 13.32
CA LEU A 445 45.26 -15.58 13.13
C LEU A 445 45.09 -16.43 11.87
N ASP A 446 46.18 -16.66 11.16
CA ASP A 446 46.22 -17.67 10.09
C ASP A 446 46.43 -19.06 10.71
N VAL A 447 46.05 -20.08 9.98
CA VAL A 447 46.34 -21.46 10.37
C VAL A 447 47.71 -21.80 9.80
N GLU A 448 48.69 -22.09 10.66
CA GLU A 448 49.92 -22.72 10.18
C GLU A 448 49.57 -24.10 9.62
N VAL A 449 49.57 -24.20 8.29
CA VAL A 449 49.58 -25.49 7.62
C VAL A 449 51.06 -25.87 7.52
N GLU A 450 51.51 -26.77 8.40
CA GLU A 450 52.83 -27.39 8.33
C GLU A 450 53.09 -28.07 6.97
#